data_AF-A0A501WH82-F1
#
_entry.id   AF-A0A501WH82-F1
#
_cell.length_a   1.000
_cell.length_b   1.000
_cell.length_c   1.000
_cell.angle_alpha   90.00
_cell.angle_beta   90.00
_cell.angle_gamma   90.00
#
_symmetry.space_group_name_H-M   'P 1'
#
loop_
_entity.id
_entity.type
_entity.pdbx_description
1 polymer ?
#
loop_
_entity_poly.entity_id
_entity_poly.type
_entity_poly.pdbx_seq_one_letter_code
_entity_poly.pdbx_strand_id
1 'polypeptide(L)'
;MKALLALFILFSLTFGAQQTLAQSGKSYKEWIKENRRGSKTASAKAPAKGKATAAKPGTKAVAMAPPSGTFRGVLHCPDCKGTRTELVLTGSPKDPSRAFTIKLFHVGKPAEKSTVTGSGKWFLAKGNKQDPNAVVLQLIPTNGDLDLMYLQQVSEGELRLLNNRQEDIGGSGNYSLRKL
;
A
#
# COMPACT_ATOMS: atom_id res chain seq x y z
N MET A 1 59.47 -20.63 -25.75
CA MET A 1 58.03 -20.51 -26.06
C MET A 1 57.24 -21.10 -24.89
N LYS A 2 56.31 -20.32 -24.33
CA LYS A 2 55.18 -20.73 -23.44
C LYS A 2 55.58 -21.31 -22.07
N ALA A 3 55.02 -20.94 -20.92
CA ALA A 3 54.05 -19.92 -20.56
C ALA A 3 54.15 -19.72 -19.05
N LEU A 4 54.15 -18.46 -18.61
CA LEU A 4 53.72 -18.06 -17.27
C LEU A 4 52.27 -18.48 -17.06
N LEU A 5 51.92 -19.02 -15.89
CA LEU A 5 50.61 -18.83 -15.21
C LEU A 5 50.47 -19.81 -14.03
N ALA A 6 50.74 -19.35 -12.81
CA ALA A 6 50.16 -19.93 -11.59
C ALA A 6 50.37 -18.99 -10.40
N LEU A 7 49.81 -17.78 -10.44
CA LEU A 7 49.72 -16.94 -9.25
C LEU A 7 48.51 -16.01 -9.34
N PHE A 8 47.33 -16.56 -9.09
CA PHE A 8 46.16 -15.79 -8.65
C PHE A 8 45.22 -16.73 -7.88
N ILE A 9 45.66 -17.14 -6.69
CA ILE A 9 44.75 -17.57 -5.61
C ILE A 9 44.09 -16.28 -5.10
N LEU A 10 43.15 -15.74 -5.88
CA LEU A 10 42.26 -14.67 -5.47
C LEU A 10 41.00 -15.32 -4.90
N PHE A 11 40.92 -15.31 -3.58
CA PHE A 11 39.75 -14.78 -2.88
C PHE A 11 38.38 -15.35 -3.32
N SER A 12 38.25 -16.67 -3.41
CA SER A 12 37.02 -17.33 -3.87
C SER A 12 36.40 -18.26 -2.82
N LEU A 13 36.41 -17.89 -1.55
CA LEU A 13 35.73 -18.62 -0.47
C LEU A 13 35.35 -17.65 0.66
N THR A 14 34.21 -16.96 0.56
CA THR A 14 33.45 -16.36 1.71
C THR A 14 32.28 -15.44 1.31
N PHE A 15 31.96 -15.24 0.03
CA PHE A 15 30.91 -14.27 -0.37
C PHE A 15 29.75 -14.89 -1.15
N GLY A 16 29.24 -16.03 -0.67
CA GLY A 16 28.18 -16.77 -1.35
C GLY A 16 27.21 -17.49 -0.41
N ALA A 17 26.69 -16.81 0.63
CA ALA A 17 25.53 -17.33 1.38
C ALA A 17 24.76 -16.28 2.21
N GLN A 18 25.02 -14.97 2.08
CA GLN A 18 24.39 -13.94 2.94
C GLN A 18 23.35 -13.06 2.24
N GLN A 19 22.78 -13.50 1.12
CA GLN A 19 21.63 -12.81 0.50
C GLN A 19 20.38 -13.67 0.51
N THR A 20 19.91 -14.01 1.71
CA THR A 20 18.51 -14.38 1.96
C THR A 20 18.01 -13.65 3.20
N LEU A 21 18.19 -12.33 3.25
CA LEU A 21 17.46 -11.48 4.18
C LEU A 21 16.36 -10.74 3.44
N ALA A 22 15.15 -10.95 3.96
CA ALA A 22 13.97 -10.10 3.84
C ALA A 22 13.25 -10.13 2.48
N GLN A 23 12.38 -11.14 2.31
CA GLN A 23 11.01 -10.90 1.82
C GLN A 23 10.12 -12.13 2.07
N SER A 24 9.93 -12.51 3.34
CA SER A 24 8.70 -13.22 3.72
C SER A 24 7.85 -12.24 4.54
N GLY A 25 6.82 -11.69 3.91
CA GLY A 25 5.84 -10.89 4.60
C GLY A 25 5.16 -11.77 5.65
N LYS A 26 5.38 -11.47 6.94
CA LYS A 26 4.64 -12.10 8.03
C LYS A 26 3.14 -11.97 7.77
N SER A 27 2.41 -13.07 7.86
CA SER A 27 0.96 -13.11 7.67
C SER A 27 0.22 -12.25 8.71
N TYR A 28 -0.96 -11.73 8.36
CA TYR A 28 -1.81 -10.91 9.25
C TYR A 28 -2.04 -11.54 10.63
N LYS A 29 -2.12 -12.87 10.72
CA LYS A 29 -2.26 -13.59 12.01
C LYS A 29 -1.03 -13.42 12.91
N GLU A 30 0.16 -13.24 12.33
CA GLU A 30 1.40 -12.99 13.08
C GLU A 30 1.50 -11.54 13.53
N TRP A 31 1.11 -10.59 12.68
CA TRP A 31 1.08 -9.17 13.03
C TRP A 31 0.17 -8.86 14.22
N ILE A 32 -1.03 -9.46 14.27
CA ILE A 32 -1.96 -9.28 15.42
C ILE A 32 -1.34 -9.79 16.73
N LYS A 33 -0.61 -10.91 16.69
CA LYS A 33 -0.01 -11.51 17.90
C LYS A 33 1.12 -10.65 18.45
N GLU A 34 1.91 -10.04 17.57
CA GLU A 34 3.04 -9.18 17.93
C GLU A 34 2.55 -7.88 18.61
N ASN A 35 1.54 -7.22 18.03
CA ASN A 35 1.04 -5.95 18.56
C ASN A 35 0.20 -6.07 19.84
N ARG A 36 -0.33 -7.25 20.18
CA ARG A 36 -1.00 -7.47 21.47
C ARG A 36 -0.05 -7.56 22.66
N ARG A 37 1.22 -7.94 22.45
CA ARG A 37 2.19 -8.12 23.54
C ARG A 37 2.83 -6.80 24.01
N GLY A 38 2.79 -5.74 23.20
CA GLY A 38 3.44 -4.45 23.50
C GLY A 38 2.62 -3.45 24.31
N SER A 39 1.36 -3.74 24.68
CA SER A 39 0.43 -2.76 25.27
C SER A 39 0.42 -2.71 26.81
N LYS A 40 1.50 -3.12 27.49
CA LYS A 40 1.61 -2.91 28.94
C LYS A 40 2.92 -2.20 29.28
N THR A 41 2.78 -1.17 30.11
CA THR A 41 3.78 -0.29 30.75
C THR A 41 4.50 0.74 29.88
N ALA A 42 4.14 2.02 29.99
CA ALA A 42 4.73 2.94 31.00
C ALA A 42 4.35 4.41 30.69
N SER A 43 3.64 5.04 31.61
CA SER A 43 3.54 6.49 31.72
C SER A 43 4.87 7.05 32.25
N ALA A 44 5.43 8.04 31.58
CA ALA A 44 6.35 9.00 32.20
C ALA A 44 6.27 10.36 31.51
N LYS A 45 6.04 11.39 32.32
CA LYS A 45 5.81 12.79 31.99
C LYS A 45 7.12 13.55 32.18
N ALA A 46 7.54 14.35 31.20
CA ALA A 46 8.35 15.55 31.45
C ALA A 46 8.27 16.54 30.25
N PRO A 47 8.23 17.86 30.49
CA PRO A 47 7.94 18.88 29.48
C PRO A 47 9.21 19.56 28.95
N ALA A 48 9.16 20.07 27.71
CA ALA A 48 10.08 21.13 27.27
C ALA A 48 9.39 22.05 26.26
N LYS A 49 9.33 23.33 26.64
CA LYS A 49 9.00 24.49 25.79
C LYS A 49 9.96 24.53 24.59
N GLY A 50 9.39 24.67 23.40
CA GLY A 50 10.11 25.07 22.18
C GLY A 50 9.12 25.75 21.23
N LYS A 51 9.03 27.08 21.31
CA LYS A 51 8.34 27.93 20.33
C LYS A 51 9.20 27.96 19.05
N ALA A 52 8.66 27.47 17.94
CA ALA A 52 9.05 27.92 16.60
C ALA A 52 7.85 27.76 15.67
N THR A 53 7.11 28.85 15.54
CA THR A 53 6.07 29.10 14.56
C THR A 53 6.68 29.19 13.16
N ALA A 54 6.26 28.29 12.28
CA ALA A 54 6.18 28.55 10.84
C ALA A 54 4.86 27.93 10.36
N ALA A 55 3.77 28.63 10.64
CA ALA A 55 2.47 28.31 10.07
C ALA A 55 2.51 28.65 8.57
N LYS A 56 2.67 27.62 7.74
CA LYS A 56 2.32 27.69 6.31
C LYS A 56 0.85 28.13 6.22
N PRO A 57 0.45 28.99 5.28
CA PRO A 57 -0.94 29.42 5.16
C PRO A 57 -1.82 28.18 5.02
N GLY A 58 -2.70 28.00 5.98
CA GLY A 58 -3.63 26.88 6.02
C GLY A 58 -4.60 27.02 4.86
N THR A 59 -4.31 26.32 3.76
CA THR A 59 -5.36 25.83 2.89
C THR A 59 -6.30 25.04 3.80
N LYS A 60 -7.49 25.58 4.09
CA LYS A 60 -8.55 24.84 4.75
C LYS A 60 -8.65 23.51 4.01
N ALA A 61 -8.27 22.42 4.67
CA ALA A 61 -8.50 21.09 4.15
C ALA A 61 -10.01 20.98 3.97
N VAL A 62 -10.47 21.07 2.71
CA VAL A 62 -11.85 20.79 2.37
C VAL A 62 -12.08 19.37 2.85
N ALA A 63 -12.99 19.20 3.81
CA ALA A 63 -13.35 17.89 4.29
C ALA A 63 -14.01 17.15 3.14
N MET A 64 -13.24 16.34 2.43
CA MET A 64 -13.72 15.59 1.28
C MET A 64 -14.71 14.53 1.75
N ALA A 65 -15.83 14.42 1.04
CA ALA A 65 -16.81 13.39 1.31
C ALA A 65 -16.16 12.01 1.13
N PRO A 66 -16.50 11.01 1.97
CA PRO A 66 -16.00 9.64 1.81
C PRO A 66 -16.26 9.09 0.40
N PRO A 67 -15.33 8.32 -0.19
CA PRO A 67 -15.53 7.75 -1.51
C PRO A 67 -16.60 6.65 -1.44
N SER A 68 -17.50 6.63 -2.43
CA SER A 68 -18.58 5.65 -2.57
C SER A 68 -18.91 5.43 -4.05
N GLY A 69 -19.48 4.26 -4.37
CA GLY A 69 -19.84 3.87 -5.73
C GLY A 69 -18.75 3.05 -6.43
N THR A 70 -18.81 3.02 -7.76
CA THR A 70 -17.91 2.20 -8.58
C THR A 70 -16.78 3.04 -9.16
N PHE A 71 -15.55 2.55 -9.02
CA PHE A 71 -14.33 3.15 -9.55
C PHE A 71 -13.68 2.17 -10.53
N ARG A 72 -13.21 2.69 -11.67
CA ARG A 72 -12.51 1.90 -12.69
C ARG A 72 -11.23 2.56 -13.16
N GLY A 73 -10.29 1.76 -13.61
CA GLY A 73 -9.05 2.23 -14.22
C GLY A 73 -8.19 1.09 -14.74
N VAL A 74 -7.10 1.44 -15.42
CA VAL A 74 -6.04 0.51 -15.79
C VAL A 74 -4.81 0.90 -15.01
N LEU A 75 -4.52 0.12 -13.96
CA LEU A 75 -3.37 0.34 -13.10
C LEU A 75 -2.10 -0.20 -13.76
N HIS A 76 -0.98 0.46 -13.50
CA HIS A 76 0.33 0.01 -13.93
C HIS A 76 0.65 -1.38 -13.34
N CYS A 77 1.24 -2.22 -14.17
CA CYS A 77 1.60 -3.60 -13.85
C CYS A 77 3.04 -3.83 -14.32
N PRO A 78 4.00 -4.14 -13.44
CA PRO A 78 5.40 -4.28 -13.82
C PRO A 78 5.66 -5.41 -14.83
N ASP A 79 4.86 -6.47 -14.78
CA ASP A 79 5.07 -7.73 -15.53
C ASP A 79 3.88 -8.09 -16.44
N CYS A 80 2.99 -7.12 -16.70
CA CYS A 80 1.86 -7.27 -17.61
C CYS A 80 1.50 -5.94 -18.29
N LYS A 81 0.57 -5.95 -19.25
CA LYS A 81 0.21 -4.74 -20.01
C LYS A 81 -0.61 -3.70 -19.21
N GLY A 82 -0.88 -4.00 -17.94
CA GLY A 82 -1.73 -3.24 -17.05
C GLY A 82 -2.80 -4.14 -16.41
N THR A 83 -3.35 -3.65 -15.31
CA THR A 83 -4.41 -4.34 -14.56
C THR A 83 -5.68 -3.54 -14.67
N ARG A 84 -6.68 -4.05 -15.40
CA ARG A 84 -8.02 -3.46 -15.43
C ARG A 84 -8.66 -3.71 -14.07
N THR A 85 -8.95 -2.64 -13.35
CA THR A 85 -9.46 -2.71 -11.99
C THR A 85 -10.85 -2.12 -11.95
N GLU A 86 -11.76 -2.83 -11.29
CA GLU A 86 -13.07 -2.35 -10.90
C GLU A 86 -13.22 -2.52 -9.40
N LEU A 87 -13.46 -1.41 -8.69
CA LEU A 87 -13.66 -1.36 -7.25
C LEU A 87 -15.05 -0.80 -6.97
N VAL A 88 -15.86 -1.52 -6.22
CA VAL A 88 -17.17 -1.04 -5.75
C VAL A 88 -17.08 -0.81 -4.25
N LEU A 89 -17.45 0.38 -3.80
CA LEU A 89 -17.54 0.76 -2.40
C LEU A 89 -18.99 0.97 -2.00
N THR A 90 -19.45 0.26 -0.98
CA THR A 90 -20.80 0.37 -0.42
C THR A 90 -20.76 0.77 1.05
N GLY A 91 -21.84 1.40 1.51
CA GLY A 91 -21.97 1.94 2.87
C GLY A 91 -21.24 3.27 3.06
N SER A 92 -21.12 3.69 4.32
CA SER A 92 -20.42 4.91 4.74
C SER A 92 -19.36 4.60 5.81
N PRO A 93 -18.43 5.52 6.15
CA PRO A 93 -17.35 5.20 7.09
C PRO A 93 -17.83 4.79 8.49
N LYS A 94 -18.98 5.30 8.92
CA LYS A 94 -19.58 5.00 10.23
C LYS A 94 -20.48 3.75 10.18
N ASP A 95 -20.78 3.25 9.00
CA ASP A 95 -21.65 2.10 8.79
C ASP A 95 -20.90 0.79 9.08
N PRO A 96 -21.38 -0.06 10.00
CA PRO A 96 -20.78 -1.38 10.24
C PRO A 96 -20.90 -2.31 9.02
N SER A 97 -21.91 -2.10 8.17
CA SER A 97 -22.15 -2.89 6.97
C SER A 97 -21.26 -2.51 5.78
N ARG A 98 -20.54 -1.37 5.85
CA ARG A 98 -19.65 -0.89 4.78
C ARG A 98 -18.79 -2.01 4.21
N ALA A 99 -18.72 -2.13 2.90
CA ALA A 99 -18.05 -3.23 2.24
C ALA A 99 -17.45 -2.81 0.90
N PHE A 100 -16.52 -3.61 0.41
CA PHE A 100 -16.02 -3.47 -0.96
C PHE A 100 -16.07 -4.81 -1.69
N THR A 101 -16.20 -4.72 -3.00
CA THR A 101 -15.84 -5.78 -3.94
C THR A 101 -14.84 -5.22 -4.94
N ILE A 102 -13.89 -6.05 -5.37
CA ILE A 102 -12.90 -5.66 -6.37
C ILE A 102 -12.66 -6.79 -7.35
N LYS A 103 -12.45 -6.42 -8.61
CA LYS A 103 -12.03 -7.31 -9.69
C LYS A 103 -10.83 -6.70 -10.39
N LEU A 104 -9.76 -7.47 -10.49
CA LEU A 104 -8.51 -7.12 -11.14
C LEU A 104 -8.30 -8.09 -12.29
N PHE A 105 -8.14 -7.56 -13.50
CA PHE A 105 -7.85 -8.34 -14.70
C PHE A 105 -6.49 -7.93 -15.28
N HIS A 106 -5.49 -8.81 -15.11
CA HIS A 106 -4.13 -8.66 -15.61
C HIS A 106 -4.06 -8.92 -17.11
N VAL A 107 -3.90 -7.84 -17.87
CA VAL A 107 -3.94 -7.91 -19.34
C VAL A 107 -2.68 -8.59 -19.88
N GLY A 108 -2.88 -9.65 -20.66
CA GLY A 108 -1.80 -10.41 -21.29
C GLY A 108 -1.27 -11.58 -20.44
N LYS A 109 -1.89 -11.90 -19.31
CA LYS A 109 -1.64 -13.14 -18.56
C LYS A 109 -2.59 -14.27 -19.02
N PRO A 110 -2.22 -15.56 -18.85
CA PRO A 110 -3.10 -16.70 -19.11
C PRO A 110 -4.41 -16.61 -18.30
N ALA A 111 -5.51 -17.17 -18.81
CA ALA A 111 -6.85 -17.01 -18.22
C ALA A 111 -6.92 -17.34 -16.72
N GLU A 112 -6.30 -18.45 -16.30
CA GLU A 112 -6.26 -18.92 -14.90
C GLU A 112 -5.57 -17.93 -13.94
N LYS A 113 -4.63 -17.11 -14.45
CA LYS A 113 -3.88 -16.11 -13.67
C LYS A 113 -4.31 -14.68 -13.99
N SER A 114 -5.25 -14.52 -14.91
CA SER A 114 -5.65 -13.22 -15.44
C SER A 114 -6.57 -12.48 -14.49
N THR A 115 -7.37 -13.19 -13.68
CA THR A 115 -8.40 -12.58 -12.84
C THR A 115 -8.13 -12.82 -11.37
N VAL A 116 -8.11 -11.73 -10.61
CA VAL A 116 -8.12 -11.76 -9.15
C VAL A 116 -9.38 -11.04 -8.67
N THR A 117 -10.08 -11.62 -7.72
CA THR A 117 -11.25 -11.00 -7.09
C THR A 117 -11.03 -10.93 -5.58
N GLY A 118 -11.63 -9.91 -4.96
CA GLY A 118 -11.58 -9.73 -3.53
C GLY A 118 -12.84 -9.08 -3.01
N SER A 119 -13.15 -9.33 -1.75
CA SER A 119 -14.19 -8.60 -1.02
C SER A 119 -13.83 -8.48 0.45
N GLY A 120 -14.42 -7.48 1.11
CA GLY A 120 -14.20 -7.29 2.54
C GLY A 120 -14.72 -5.96 3.03
N LYS A 121 -14.02 -5.40 4.02
CA LYS A 121 -14.36 -4.13 4.67
C LYS A 121 -13.39 -3.05 4.24
N TRP A 122 -13.86 -1.82 4.16
CA TRP A 122 -13.00 -0.67 3.91
C TRP A 122 -13.02 0.32 5.07
N PHE A 123 -11.95 1.10 5.23
CA PHE A 123 -11.79 2.07 6.31
C PHE A 123 -11.13 3.34 5.78
N LEU A 124 -11.40 4.48 6.41
CA LEU A 124 -10.66 5.71 6.14
C LEU A 124 -9.71 6.00 7.29
N ALA A 125 -8.47 6.36 6.94
CA ALA A 125 -7.51 6.96 7.83
C ALA A 125 -7.17 8.38 7.35
N LYS A 126 -6.79 9.23 8.30
CA LYS A 126 -6.32 10.59 8.02
C LYS A 126 -4.80 10.62 8.10
N GLY A 127 -4.20 11.23 7.07
CA GLY A 127 -2.79 11.42 6.90
C GLY A 127 -2.06 10.18 6.39
N ASN A 128 -0.95 10.42 5.69
CA ASN A 128 0.14 9.46 5.51
C ASN A 128 1.47 10.18 5.82
N LYS A 129 2.61 9.51 5.61
CA LYS A 129 3.93 10.09 5.92
C LYS A 129 4.28 11.33 5.09
N GLN A 130 3.72 11.44 3.89
CA GLN A 130 4.04 12.51 2.93
C GLN A 130 3.08 13.69 3.07
N ASP A 131 1.81 13.41 3.38
CA ASP A 131 0.74 14.38 3.54
C ASP A 131 -0.11 14.06 4.78
N PRO A 132 -0.02 14.85 5.87
CA PRO A 132 -0.81 14.65 7.08
C PRO A 132 -2.32 14.93 6.88
N ASN A 133 -2.71 15.53 5.76
CA ASN A 133 -4.10 15.80 5.41
C ASN A 133 -4.69 14.78 4.42
N ALA A 134 -3.90 13.83 3.92
CA ALA A 134 -4.38 12.80 3.00
C ALA A 134 -5.56 12.02 3.60
N VAL A 135 -6.52 11.64 2.77
CA VAL A 135 -7.56 10.68 3.15
C VAL A 135 -7.20 9.34 2.53
N VAL A 136 -6.84 8.37 3.37
CA VAL A 136 -6.37 7.05 2.92
C VAL A 136 -7.49 6.02 3.12
N LEU A 137 -8.00 5.50 2.02
CA LEU A 137 -8.87 4.34 1.95
C LEU A 137 -8.04 3.06 2.11
N GLN A 138 -8.39 2.24 3.09
CA GLN A 138 -7.79 0.93 3.32
C GLN A 138 -8.81 -0.14 2.95
N LEU A 139 -8.46 -1.03 2.02
CA LEU A 139 -9.24 -2.21 1.71
C LEU A 139 -8.69 -3.38 2.52
N ILE A 140 -9.53 -3.95 3.39
CA ILE A 140 -9.22 -5.07 4.27
C ILE A 140 -9.98 -6.30 3.76
N PRO A 141 -9.33 -7.18 2.98
CA PRO A 141 -9.98 -8.34 2.39
C PRO A 141 -10.38 -9.35 3.47
N THR A 142 -11.56 -9.94 3.30
CA THR A 142 -12.01 -11.08 4.11
C THR A 142 -12.24 -12.33 3.26
N ASN A 143 -12.34 -12.18 1.93
CA ASN A 143 -12.48 -13.27 0.97
C ASN A 143 -11.73 -12.95 -0.33
N GLY A 144 -11.34 -14.00 -1.06
CA GLY A 144 -10.63 -13.91 -2.34
C GLY A 144 -9.11 -13.80 -2.18
N ASP A 145 -8.41 -13.77 -3.31
CA ASP A 145 -6.94 -13.77 -3.38
C ASP A 145 -6.38 -12.35 -3.50
N LEU A 146 -6.89 -11.45 -2.66
CA LEU A 146 -6.47 -10.04 -2.62
C LEU A 146 -5.67 -9.75 -1.35
N ASP A 147 -4.54 -9.06 -1.52
CA ASP A 147 -3.80 -8.46 -0.40
C ASP A 147 -4.43 -7.15 0.09
N LEU A 148 -3.94 -6.66 1.23
CA LEU A 148 -4.28 -5.33 1.73
C LEU A 148 -3.93 -4.27 0.68
N MET A 149 -4.87 -3.36 0.39
CA MET A 149 -4.65 -2.25 -0.54
C MET A 149 -4.91 -0.91 0.13
N TYR A 150 -4.09 0.07 -0.25
CA TYR A 150 -4.21 1.45 0.22
C TYR A 150 -4.43 2.35 -0.97
N LEU A 151 -5.45 3.20 -0.91
CA LEU A 151 -5.73 4.21 -1.93
C LEU A 151 -5.87 5.59 -1.28
N GLN A 152 -5.20 6.60 -1.81
CA GLN A 152 -5.46 7.98 -1.45
C GLN A 152 -6.67 8.49 -2.20
N GLN A 153 -7.59 9.14 -1.50
CA GLN A 153 -8.64 9.92 -2.13
C GLN A 153 -8.06 11.26 -2.61
N VAL A 154 -7.93 11.41 -3.93
CA VAL A 154 -7.39 12.62 -4.56
C VAL A 154 -8.51 13.63 -4.82
N SER A 155 -9.70 13.14 -5.18
CA SER A 155 -10.94 13.92 -5.28
C SER A 155 -12.15 13.03 -4.92
N GLU A 156 -13.37 13.56 -4.95
CA GLU A 156 -14.59 12.73 -4.82
C GLU A 156 -14.72 11.67 -5.93
N GLY A 157 -14.09 11.92 -7.09
CA GLY A 157 -14.15 11.06 -8.27
C GLY A 157 -12.85 10.31 -8.57
N GLU A 158 -11.81 10.42 -7.73
CA GLU A 158 -10.50 9.83 -8.01
C GLU A 158 -9.85 9.21 -6.77
N LEU A 159 -9.46 7.95 -6.91
CA LEU A 159 -8.66 7.20 -5.96
C LEU A 159 -7.31 6.87 -6.59
N ARG A 160 -6.22 7.11 -5.89
CA ARG A 160 -4.86 6.76 -6.33
C ARG A 160 -4.30 5.63 -5.49
N LEU A 161 -3.83 4.56 -6.12
CA LEU A 161 -3.15 3.46 -5.45
C LEU A 161 -1.86 3.94 -4.77
N LEU A 162 -1.68 3.54 -3.52
CA LEU A 162 -0.46 3.73 -2.75
C LEU A 162 0.28 2.40 -2.60
N ASN A 163 1.55 2.46 -2.23
CA ASN A 163 2.31 1.26 -1.87
C ASN A 163 1.89 0.71 -0.49
N ASN A 164 2.51 -0.41 -0.09
CA ASN A 164 2.24 -1.05 1.20
C ASN A 164 2.68 -0.24 2.44
N ARG A 165 3.42 0.87 2.24
CA ARG A 165 3.80 1.83 3.29
C ARG A 165 2.89 3.07 3.29
N GLN A 166 1.83 3.07 2.48
CA GLN A 166 0.92 4.20 2.26
C GLN A 166 1.61 5.44 1.68
N GLU A 167 2.66 5.22 0.90
CA GLU A 167 3.40 6.27 0.18
C GLU A 167 3.01 6.22 -1.31
N ASP A 168 3.13 7.36 -1.99
CA ASP A 168 2.97 7.46 -3.44
C ASP A 168 3.89 6.46 -4.16
N ILE A 169 3.37 5.83 -5.21
CA ILE A 169 4.17 4.97 -6.07
C ILE A 169 4.89 5.86 -7.09
N GLY A 170 6.22 5.87 -7.04
CA GLY A 170 7.04 6.61 -7.99
C GLY A 170 7.01 6.01 -9.41
N GLY A 171 7.42 6.80 -10.40
CA GLY A 171 7.49 6.40 -11.81
C GLY A 171 6.38 7.01 -12.68
N SER A 172 6.36 6.66 -13.96
CA SER A 172 5.42 7.19 -14.96
C SER A 172 4.15 6.34 -15.14
N GLY A 173 3.93 5.35 -14.27
CA GLY A 173 2.78 4.47 -14.34
C GLY A 173 1.47 5.17 -13.97
N ASN A 174 0.34 4.70 -14.52
CA ASN A 174 -0.97 5.12 -14.04
C ASN A 174 -1.35 4.34 -12.78
N TYR A 175 -1.67 5.06 -11.71
CA TYR A 175 -2.10 4.47 -10.43
C TYR A 175 -3.50 4.96 -10.01
N SER A 176 -4.22 5.67 -10.87
CA SER A 176 -5.53 6.23 -10.54
C SER A 176 -6.69 5.36 -11.03
N LEU A 177 -7.72 5.26 -10.19
CA LEU A 177 -9.06 4.79 -10.50
C LEU A 177 -10.01 5.99 -10.48
N ARG A 178 -10.91 6.05 -11.46
CA ARG A 178 -11.91 7.12 -11.58
C ARG A 178 -13.30 6.58 -11.33
N LYS A 179 -14.13 7.38 -10.66
CA LYS A 179 -15.53 7.06 -10.44
C LYS A 179 -16.27 6.99 -11.78
N LEU A 180 -17.16 6.01 -11.92
CA LEU A 180 -18.09 5.90 -13.05
C LEU A 180 -19.19 6.95 -12.98
#